data_AF-W7PVP7-F1
#
_entry.id   AF-W7PVP7-F1
#
_cell.length_a   1.000
_cell.length_b   1.000
_cell.length_c   1.000
_cell.angle_alpha   90.00
_cell.angle_beta   90.00
_cell.angle_gamma   90.00
#
_symmetry.space_group_name_H-M   'P 1'
#
loop_
_entity.id
_entity.type
_entity.pdbx_description
1 polymer ?
#
loop_
_entity_poly.entity_id
_entity_poly.type
_entity_poly.pdbx_seq_one_letter_code
_entity_poly.pdbx_strand_id
1 'polypeptide(L)'
;MSRQLLGRLEGVVNDAFWLSSKRLQVNAIFFTGHRLEKGPENPRHRKLWQLLSLRDQPEKLLPLLERLGGNSLAAENTISCCWRQSGLPDILIFEVEVESPNSDPERFLLKAFGTRHKKAALNEADLLMSATGKALPSPELVGVDKLEGFDVHLFRLPFEEVAEKNGRGKFVLDRLKGCWQVEPSSGLVARYCRSHPLLHQRLSPGMLERLAAVVTDPVERSHIEELASRFQELLVELNNLPW
;
A
#
# COMPACT_ATOMS: atom_id res chain seq x y z
N MET A 1 2.61 18.18 -28.04
CA MET A 1 1.85 16.93 -28.30
C MET A 1 2.09 15.85 -27.24
N SER A 2 3.29 15.71 -26.64
CA SER A 2 3.61 14.69 -25.61
C SER A 2 3.07 14.98 -24.19
N ARG A 3 2.78 16.24 -23.83
CA ARG A 3 2.22 16.60 -22.51
C ARG A 3 0.74 16.23 -22.30
N GLN A 4 -0.06 16.18 -23.37
CA GLN A 4 -1.49 15.87 -23.28
C GLN A 4 -1.76 14.36 -23.12
N LEU A 5 -0.82 13.49 -23.55
CA LEU A 5 -0.93 12.04 -23.36
C LEU A 5 -0.67 11.63 -21.90
N LEU A 6 0.27 12.28 -21.20
CA LEU A 6 0.50 12.02 -19.77
C LEU A 6 -0.69 12.44 -18.89
N GLY A 7 -1.31 13.59 -19.18
CA GLY A 7 -2.48 14.06 -18.42
C GLY A 7 -3.71 13.16 -18.59
N ARG A 8 -3.83 12.43 -19.71
CA ARG A 8 -4.91 11.45 -19.92
C ARG A 8 -4.67 10.14 -19.18
N LEU A 9 -3.41 9.73 -18.97
CA LEU A 9 -3.06 8.57 -18.15
C LEU A 9 -3.37 8.79 -16.68
N GLU A 10 -3.09 9.98 -16.14
CA GLU A 10 -3.48 10.36 -14.77
C GLU A 10 -5.00 10.36 -14.58
N GLY A 11 -5.75 10.80 -15.60
CA GLY A 11 -7.21 10.73 -15.62
C GLY A 11 -7.72 9.30 -15.55
N VAL A 12 -7.20 8.39 -16.38
CA VAL A 12 -7.64 6.98 -16.40
C VAL A 12 -7.30 6.23 -15.10
N VAL A 13 -6.17 6.52 -14.46
CA VAL A 13 -5.81 5.90 -13.16
C VAL A 13 -6.71 6.41 -12.04
N ASN A 14 -7.00 7.72 -12.01
CA ASN A 14 -7.93 8.30 -11.04
C ASN A 14 -9.36 7.84 -11.27
N ASP A 15 -9.79 7.74 -12.53
CA ASP A 15 -11.11 7.22 -12.90
C ASP A 15 -11.21 5.74 -12.57
N ALA A 16 -10.15 4.93 -12.74
CA ALA A 16 -10.15 3.53 -12.32
C ALA A 16 -10.24 3.38 -10.79
N PHE A 17 -9.55 4.24 -10.03
CA PHE A 17 -9.68 4.31 -8.57
C PHE A 17 -11.08 4.76 -8.14
N TRP A 18 -11.65 5.75 -8.82
CA TRP A 18 -12.99 6.27 -8.58
C TRP A 18 -14.06 5.22 -8.92
N LEU A 19 -13.97 4.55 -10.07
CA LEU A 19 -14.87 3.48 -10.51
C LEU A 19 -14.79 2.26 -9.59
N SER A 20 -13.58 1.93 -9.11
CA SER A 20 -13.38 0.91 -8.08
C SER A 20 -14.08 1.28 -6.76
N SER A 21 -14.00 2.54 -6.33
CA SER A 21 -14.67 3.01 -5.12
C SER A 21 -16.20 3.07 -5.27
N LYS A 22 -16.70 3.20 -6.50
CA LYS A 22 -18.14 3.28 -6.85
C LYS A 22 -18.77 1.95 -7.25
N ARG A 23 -17.99 0.86 -7.37
CA ARG A 23 -18.49 -0.48 -7.72
C ARG A 23 -19.60 -0.97 -6.78
N LEU A 24 -19.57 -0.57 -5.51
CA LEU A 24 -20.63 -0.84 -4.53
C LEU A 24 -21.92 -0.06 -4.80
N GLN A 25 -21.83 1.19 -5.28
CA GLN A 25 -22.98 2.01 -5.65
C GLN A 25 -23.58 1.62 -7.01
N VAL A 26 -22.75 1.20 -7.96
CA VAL A 26 -23.22 0.66 -9.25
C VAL A 26 -23.94 -0.68 -9.05
N ASN A 27 -23.41 -1.58 -8.22
CA ASN A 27 -24.11 -2.81 -7.85
C ASN A 27 -25.45 -2.51 -7.16
N ALA A 28 -25.53 -1.48 -6.30
CA ALA A 28 -26.78 -1.13 -5.62
C ALA A 28 -27.92 -0.72 -6.57
N ILE A 29 -27.62 -0.23 -7.78
CA ILE A 29 -28.62 0.15 -8.79
C ILE A 29 -29.14 -1.07 -9.57
N PHE A 30 -28.34 -2.14 -9.68
CA PHE A 30 -28.72 -3.38 -10.38
C PHE A 30 -29.27 -4.49 -9.45
N PHE A 31 -29.29 -4.28 -8.14
CA PHE A 31 -29.82 -5.25 -7.15
C PHE A 31 -31.08 -4.75 -6.42
N THR A 32 -31.97 -4.05 -7.12
CA THR A 32 -33.36 -3.82 -6.70
C THR A 32 -34.16 -5.12 -6.77
N GLY A 33 -33.98 -6.02 -5.78
CA GLY A 33 -34.86 -7.18 -5.62
C GLY A 33 -34.28 -8.39 -4.90
N HIS A 34 -32.96 -8.54 -4.86
CA HIS A 34 -32.32 -9.59 -4.08
C HIS A 34 -31.51 -8.97 -2.95
N ARG A 35 -32.06 -9.03 -1.74
CA ARG A 35 -31.32 -8.80 -0.51
C ARG A 35 -30.13 -9.76 -0.56
N LEU A 36 -28.92 -9.24 -0.83
CA LEU A 36 -27.68 -9.97 -0.66
C LEU A 36 -27.69 -10.52 0.77
N GLU A 37 -28.01 -11.80 0.89
CA GLU A 37 -27.89 -12.50 2.15
C GLU A 37 -26.43 -12.36 2.54
N LYS A 38 -26.17 -11.59 3.61
CA LYS A 38 -24.85 -11.54 4.22
C LYS A 38 -24.57 -12.96 4.69
N GLY A 39 -23.83 -13.72 3.88
CA GLY A 39 -23.26 -14.98 4.33
C GLY A 39 -22.55 -14.76 5.67
N PRO A 40 -22.42 -15.80 6.50
CA PRO A 40 -21.87 -15.67 7.84
C PRO A 40 -20.55 -14.91 7.79
N GLU A 41 -20.51 -13.77 8.48
CA GLU A 41 -19.36 -12.87 8.47
C GLU A 41 -18.12 -13.63 8.93
N ASN A 42 -17.04 -13.55 8.16
CA ASN A 42 -15.82 -14.28 8.48
C ASN A 42 -15.34 -13.87 9.89
N PRO A 43 -15.23 -14.81 10.86
CA PRO A 43 -14.87 -14.49 12.24
C PRO A 43 -13.53 -13.73 12.36
N ARG A 44 -12.58 -13.98 11.44
CA ARG A 44 -11.29 -13.27 11.42
C ARG A 44 -11.43 -11.82 10.98
N HIS A 45 -12.35 -11.54 10.05
CA HIS A 45 -12.66 -10.18 9.64
C HIS A 45 -13.29 -9.41 10.82
N ARG A 46 -14.26 -10.01 11.51
CA ARG A 46 -14.85 -9.44 12.72
C ARG A 46 -13.81 -9.13 13.81
N LYS A 47 -12.86 -10.03 14.05
CA LYS A 47 -11.76 -9.82 15.01
C LYS A 47 -10.84 -8.66 14.64
N LEU A 48 -10.56 -8.44 13.35
CA LEU A 48 -9.77 -7.28 12.91
C LEU A 48 -10.50 -5.99 13.27
N TRP A 49 -11.79 -5.89 12.95
CA TRP A 49 -12.59 -4.69 13.25
C TRP A 49 -12.80 -4.45 14.75
N GLN A 50 -12.71 -5.49 15.58
CA GLN A 50 -12.70 -5.32 17.04
C GLN A 50 -11.50 -4.51 17.53
N LEU A 51 -10.39 -4.44 16.78
CA LEU A 51 -9.25 -3.56 17.11
C LEU A 51 -9.64 -2.08 17.07
N LEU A 52 -10.75 -1.68 16.44
CA LEU A 52 -11.23 -0.29 16.52
C LEU A 52 -11.56 0.14 17.96
N SER A 53 -11.84 -0.81 18.85
CA SER A 53 -12.03 -0.53 20.29
C SER A 53 -10.79 0.04 20.97
N LEU A 54 -9.59 -0.07 20.37
CA LEU A 54 -8.37 0.55 20.87
C LEU A 54 -8.46 2.09 20.92
N ARG A 55 -9.36 2.69 20.13
CA ARG A 55 -9.65 4.14 20.23
C ARG A 55 -10.24 4.49 21.60
N ASP A 56 -11.10 3.63 22.12
CA ASP A 56 -11.83 3.86 23.36
C ASP A 56 -11.08 3.28 24.57
N GLN A 57 -10.09 2.40 24.32
CA GLN A 57 -9.25 1.72 25.33
C GLN A 57 -7.77 1.74 24.91
N PRO A 58 -7.15 2.93 24.78
CA PRO A 58 -5.77 3.09 24.32
C PRO A 58 -4.74 2.42 25.25
N GLU A 59 -5.05 2.25 26.54
CA GLU A 59 -4.19 1.60 27.53
C GLU A 59 -3.82 0.15 27.15
N LYS A 60 -4.63 -0.52 26.32
CA LYS A 60 -4.31 -1.84 25.77
C LYS A 60 -3.09 -1.86 24.86
N LEU A 61 -2.66 -0.69 24.37
CA LEU A 61 -1.46 -0.54 23.55
C LEU A 61 -0.19 -0.47 24.38
N LEU A 62 -0.26 -0.17 25.69
CA LEU A 62 0.91 -0.06 26.57
C LEU A 62 1.86 -1.25 26.44
N PRO A 63 1.41 -2.52 26.56
CA PRO A 63 2.34 -3.65 26.50
C PRO A 63 3.00 -3.78 25.12
N LEU A 64 2.33 -3.35 24.05
CA LEU A 64 2.88 -3.36 22.70
C LEU A 64 3.94 -2.26 22.52
N LEU A 65 3.65 -1.06 23.01
CA LEU A 65 4.55 0.09 22.95
C LEU A 65 5.81 -0.15 23.79
N GLU A 66 5.70 -0.76 24.97
CA GLU A 66 6.87 -1.09 25.79
C GLU A 66 7.77 -2.14 25.12
N ARG A 67 7.17 -3.19 24.54
CA ARG A 67 7.93 -4.24 23.83
C ARG A 67 8.68 -3.71 22.60
N LEU A 68 8.05 -2.80 21.86
CA LEU A 68 8.60 -2.27 20.61
C LEU A 68 9.47 -1.03 20.80
N GLY A 69 9.07 -0.12 21.69
CA GLY A 69 9.75 1.13 21.97
C GLY A 69 10.93 1.00 22.93
N GLY A 70 11.03 -0.10 23.68
CA GLY A 70 12.16 -0.41 24.56
C GLY A 70 12.23 0.39 25.87
N ASN A 71 11.34 1.38 26.06
CA ASN A 71 11.21 2.15 27.27
C ASN A 71 10.01 1.64 28.09
N SER A 72 10.19 1.49 29.41
CA SER A 72 9.06 1.22 30.30
C SER A 72 8.21 2.48 30.40
N LEU A 73 6.93 2.36 30.06
CA LEU A 73 5.99 3.46 30.13
C LEU A 73 5.43 3.49 31.55
N ALA A 74 5.71 4.56 32.29
CA ALA A 74 5.23 4.70 33.65
C ALA A 74 3.68 4.76 33.68
N ALA A 75 3.08 4.35 34.80
CA ALA A 75 1.63 4.41 34.99
C ALA A 75 1.03 5.83 34.91
N GLU A 76 1.89 6.85 34.97
CA GLU A 76 1.53 8.27 34.87
C GLU A 76 1.45 8.76 33.41
N ASN A 77 1.80 7.92 32.43
CA ASN A 77 1.76 8.30 31.02
C ASN A 77 0.32 8.37 30.52
N THR A 78 -0.02 9.46 29.86
CA THR A 78 -1.32 9.63 29.20
C THR A 78 -1.21 9.17 27.76
N ILE A 79 -2.11 8.28 27.33
CA ILE A 79 -2.12 7.77 25.96
C ILE A 79 -3.42 8.17 25.28
N SER A 80 -3.28 8.75 24.08
CA SER A 80 -4.40 8.97 23.18
C SER A 80 -4.25 8.07 21.95
N CYS A 81 -5.36 7.59 21.40
CA CYS A 81 -5.36 6.76 20.21
C CYS A 81 -6.49 7.17 19.26
N CYS A 82 -6.13 7.51 18.03
CA CYS A 82 -7.07 7.91 16.99
C CYS A 82 -6.97 6.96 15.79
N TRP A 83 -8.09 6.34 15.42
CA TRP A 83 -8.15 5.58 14.17
C TRP A 83 -8.13 6.52 12.95
N ARG A 84 -7.35 6.14 11.93
CA ARG A 84 -7.27 6.81 10.63
C ARG A 84 -7.66 5.84 9.52
N GLN A 85 -8.46 6.31 8.56
CA GLN A 85 -8.80 5.52 7.38
C GLN A 85 -7.57 5.42 6.47
N SER A 86 -7.09 4.20 6.24
CA SER A 86 -5.91 3.92 5.40
C SER A 86 -6.17 4.02 3.90
N GLY A 87 -7.45 3.96 3.48
CA GLY A 87 -7.82 3.81 2.07
C GLY A 87 -7.57 2.40 1.51
N LEU A 88 -6.96 1.51 2.31
CA LEU A 88 -6.70 0.12 1.97
C LEU A 88 -7.65 -0.77 2.77
N PRO A 89 -8.38 -1.69 2.12
CA PRO A 89 -9.31 -2.52 2.84
C PRO A 89 -8.53 -3.48 3.76
N ASP A 90 -9.08 -3.83 4.92
CA ASP A 90 -8.47 -4.72 5.92
C ASP A 90 -7.07 -4.29 6.42
N ILE A 91 -6.76 -2.99 6.37
CA ILE A 91 -5.59 -2.41 7.04
C ILE A 91 -6.08 -1.26 7.93
N LEU A 92 -5.91 -1.43 9.24
CA LEU A 92 -6.27 -0.41 10.22
C LEU A 92 -5.03 0.40 10.58
N ILE A 93 -5.20 1.71 10.67
CA ILE A 93 -4.13 2.64 11.07
C ILE A 93 -4.61 3.36 12.32
N PHE A 94 -3.77 3.39 13.33
CA PHE A 94 -3.98 4.12 14.57
C PHE A 94 -2.83 5.11 14.75
N GLU A 95 -3.17 6.35 15.01
CA GLU A 95 -2.23 7.36 15.47
C GLU A 95 -2.28 7.35 16.99
N VAL A 96 -1.13 7.15 17.62
CA VAL A 96 -1.00 6.96 19.07
C VAL A 96 -0.08 8.03 19.60
N GLU A 97 -0.52 8.79 20.58
CA GLU A 97 0.29 9.82 21.24
C GLU A 97 0.50 9.39 22.68
N VAL A 98 1.76 9.49 23.13
CA VAL A 98 2.17 9.15 24.48
C VAL A 98 2.76 10.40 25.11
N GLU A 99 2.09 10.91 26.13
CA GLU A 99 2.55 12.03 26.93
C GLU A 99 3.09 11.49 28.26
N SER A 100 4.37 11.78 28.56
CA SER A 100 4.96 11.46 29.85
C SER A 100 5.24 12.76 30.61
N PRO A 101 5.10 12.79 31.94
CA PRO A 101 5.32 14.01 32.73
C PRO A 101 6.74 14.61 32.61
N ASN A 102 7.73 13.76 32.29
CA ASN A 102 9.16 14.08 32.31
C ASN A 102 9.84 13.95 30.93
N SER A 103 9.08 13.81 29.85
CA SER A 103 9.65 13.70 28.49
C SER A 103 8.82 14.47 27.48
N ASP A 104 9.43 14.77 26.34
CA ASP A 104 8.67 15.25 25.19
C ASP A 104 7.62 14.21 24.77
N PRO A 105 6.46 14.66 24.27
CA PRO A 105 5.42 13.76 23.80
C PRO A 105 5.91 12.99 22.58
N GLU A 106 5.67 11.68 22.56
CA GLU A 106 6.01 10.81 21.44
C GLU A 106 4.76 10.50 20.60
N ARG A 107 4.91 10.49 19.27
CA ARG A 107 3.84 10.14 18.34
C ARG A 107 4.22 8.91 17.56
N PHE A 108 3.27 7.99 17.46
CA PHE A 108 3.42 6.74 16.75
C PHE A 108 2.29 6.52 15.75
N LEU A 109 2.60 5.76 14.70
CA LEU A 109 1.62 5.18 13.79
C LEU A 109 1.65 3.67 13.96
N LEU A 110 0.55 3.10 14.46
CA LEU A 110 0.34 1.67 14.53
C LEU A 110 -0.47 1.20 13.32
N LYS A 111 0.13 0.37 12.48
CA LYS A 111 -0.53 -0.22 11.31
C LYS A 111 -0.81 -1.70 11.57
N ALA A 112 -2.08 -2.09 11.58
CA ALA A 112 -2.52 -3.47 11.77
C ALA A 112 -3.03 -4.09 10.47
N PHE A 113 -2.53 -5.28 10.15
CA PHE A 113 -2.78 -5.96 8.88
C PHE A 113 -3.76 -7.10 9.06
N GLY A 114 -4.86 -7.05 8.31
CA GLY A 114 -5.77 -8.19 8.18
C GLY A 114 -5.08 -9.40 7.57
N THR A 115 -5.62 -10.60 7.83
CA THR A 115 -4.98 -11.87 7.46
C THR A 115 -4.61 -12.01 5.98
N ARG A 116 -5.36 -11.38 5.06
CA ARG A 116 -5.02 -11.39 3.62
C ARG A 116 -3.78 -10.55 3.27
N HIS A 117 -3.37 -9.64 4.16
CA HIS A 117 -2.23 -8.74 3.98
C HIS A 117 -0.96 -9.24 4.66
N LYS A 118 -0.92 -10.48 5.18
CA LYS A 118 0.27 -11.05 5.84
C LYS A 118 1.55 -10.94 4.98
N LYS A 119 1.46 -11.28 3.69
CA LYS A 119 2.61 -11.13 2.77
C LYS A 119 3.03 -9.67 2.59
N ALA A 120 2.06 -8.76 2.56
CA ALA A 120 2.35 -7.33 2.44
C ALA A 120 3.03 -6.78 3.71
N ALA A 121 2.57 -7.18 4.90
CA ALA A 121 3.21 -6.84 6.17
C ALA A 121 4.67 -7.32 6.18
N LEU A 122 4.92 -8.60 5.87
CA LEU A 122 6.28 -9.14 5.79
C LEU A 122 7.16 -8.37 4.79
N ASN A 123 6.66 -8.13 3.57
CA ASN A 123 7.43 -7.42 2.55
C ASN A 123 7.76 -5.97 2.95
N GLU A 124 6.81 -5.27 3.59
CA GLU A 124 7.01 -3.90 4.06
C GLU A 124 8.02 -3.86 5.22
N ALA A 125 7.92 -4.79 6.17
CA ALA A 125 8.89 -4.94 7.25
C ALA A 125 10.31 -5.22 6.71
N ASP A 126 10.44 -6.18 5.80
CA ASP A 126 11.72 -6.53 5.16
C ASP A 126 12.32 -5.36 4.38
N LEU A 127 11.49 -4.57 3.68
CA LEU A 127 11.93 -3.40 2.95
C LEU A 127 12.45 -2.33 3.91
N LEU A 128 11.66 -1.95 4.91
CA LEU A 128 11.96 -0.85 5.81
C LEU A 128 13.14 -1.15 6.76
N MET A 129 13.31 -2.41 7.16
CA MET A 129 14.47 -2.83 7.97
C MET A 129 15.77 -2.95 7.14
N SER A 130 15.67 -2.98 5.81
CA SER A 130 16.86 -3.06 4.94
C SER A 130 17.62 -1.74 4.87
N ALA A 131 18.86 -1.78 4.37
CA ALA A 131 19.65 -0.57 4.10
C ALA A 131 18.94 0.40 3.14
N THR A 132 18.24 -0.14 2.12
CA THR A 132 17.41 0.66 1.21
C THR A 132 16.25 1.33 1.96
N GLY A 133 15.62 0.61 2.89
CA GLY A 133 14.52 1.13 3.71
C GLY A 133 14.90 2.38 4.51
N LYS A 134 16.10 2.38 5.10
CA LYS A 134 16.62 3.52 5.88
C LYS A 134 16.85 4.79 5.06
N ALA A 135 17.01 4.66 3.73
CA ALA A 135 17.17 5.79 2.83
C ALA A 135 15.82 6.32 2.29
N LEU A 136 14.73 5.56 2.45
CA LEU A 136 13.41 5.99 1.99
C LEU A 136 12.89 7.17 2.83
N PRO A 137 12.15 8.12 2.22
CA PRO A 137 11.49 9.21 2.95
C PRO A 137 10.22 8.70 3.66
N SER A 138 10.40 7.73 4.57
CA SER A 138 9.36 7.05 5.34
C SER A 138 9.56 7.31 6.83
N PRO A 139 8.48 7.31 7.65
CA PRO A 139 8.61 7.27 9.09
C PRO A 139 9.50 6.10 9.54
N GLU A 140 10.20 6.28 10.66
CA GLU A 140 11.05 5.25 11.24
C GLU A 140 10.18 4.06 11.68
N LEU A 141 10.47 2.86 11.16
CA LEU A 141 9.87 1.63 11.67
C LEU A 141 10.56 1.25 12.99
N VAL A 142 9.87 1.51 14.11
CA VAL A 142 10.34 1.18 15.46
C VAL A 142 10.39 -0.33 15.65
N GLY A 143 9.36 -1.04 15.16
CA GLY A 143 9.38 -2.49 15.19
C GLY A 143 8.10 -3.14 14.68
N VAL A 144 8.13 -4.46 14.67
CA VAL A 144 7.04 -5.33 14.20
C VAL A 144 6.69 -6.35 15.27
N ASP A 145 5.41 -6.60 15.47
CA ASP A 145 4.91 -7.57 16.45
C ASP A 145 3.54 -8.10 16.00
N LYS A 146 2.82 -8.76 16.90
CA LYS A 146 1.43 -9.14 16.74
C LYS A 146 0.55 -8.53 17.82
N LEU A 147 -0.64 -8.13 17.41
CA LEU A 147 -1.72 -7.70 18.31
C LEU A 147 -2.97 -8.54 18.00
N GLU A 148 -3.46 -9.30 18.99
CA GLU A 148 -4.61 -10.21 18.84
C GLU A 148 -4.46 -11.19 17.65
N GLY A 149 -3.22 -11.56 17.31
CA GLY A 149 -2.89 -12.45 16.21
C GLY A 149 -2.77 -11.80 14.82
N PHE A 150 -2.95 -10.49 14.71
CA PHE A 150 -2.68 -9.72 13.48
C PHE A 150 -1.27 -9.18 13.50
N ASP A 151 -0.58 -9.22 12.35
CA ASP A 151 0.72 -8.57 12.21
C ASP A 151 0.53 -7.06 12.36
N VAL A 152 1.40 -6.40 13.14
CA VAL A 152 1.37 -4.96 13.37
C VAL A 152 2.74 -4.34 13.21
N HIS A 153 2.78 -3.15 12.63
CA HIS A 153 3.99 -2.34 12.51
C HIS A 153 3.81 -1.05 13.30
N LEU A 154 4.81 -0.71 14.12
CA LEU A 154 4.85 0.53 14.88
C LEU A 154 5.87 1.45 14.23
N PHE A 155 5.43 2.65 13.83
CA PHE A 155 6.28 3.68 13.28
C PHE A 155 6.37 4.86 14.22
N ARG A 156 7.52 5.53 14.29
CA ARG A 156 7.68 6.81 14.98
C ARG A 156 7.37 7.94 14.02
N LEU A 157 6.48 8.84 14.40
CA LEU A 157 6.12 10.02 13.64
C LEU A 157 6.85 11.25 14.20
N PRO A 158 7.48 12.08 13.35
CA PRO A 158 7.98 13.37 13.80
C PRO A 158 6.80 14.28 14.17
N PHE A 159 6.94 15.07 15.24
CA PHE A 159 5.89 15.97 15.72
C PHE A 159 5.55 17.08 14.70
N GLU A 160 6.49 17.42 13.81
CA GLU A 160 6.43 18.61 12.94
C GLU A 160 5.82 18.36 11.53
N GLU A 161 5.56 17.12 11.11
CA GLU A 161 5.23 16.82 9.69
C GLU A 161 3.79 16.32 9.43
N VAL A 162 2.76 16.87 10.07
CA VAL A 162 1.38 16.61 9.61
C VAL A 162 1.01 17.62 8.53
N ALA A 163 1.18 17.24 7.27
CA ALA A 163 0.82 18.08 6.13
C ALA A 163 -0.65 18.54 6.20
N GLU A 164 -0.88 19.85 6.12
CA GLU A 164 -2.22 20.43 6.09
C GLU A 164 -3.05 19.87 4.91
N LYS A 165 -4.37 19.73 5.13
CA LYS A 165 -5.31 19.08 4.19
C LYS A 165 -5.29 19.67 2.77
N ASN A 166 -4.89 20.93 2.61
CA ASN A 166 -4.97 21.67 1.34
C ASN A 166 -3.75 21.49 0.40
N GLY A 167 -2.70 20.77 0.82
CA GLY A 167 -1.47 20.58 0.01
C GLY A 167 -1.24 19.17 -0.54
N ARG A 168 -2.13 18.20 -0.25
CA ARG A 168 -1.88 16.75 -0.42
C ARG A 168 -1.29 16.34 -1.77
N GLY A 169 -1.78 16.91 -2.88
CA GLY A 169 -1.31 16.54 -4.23
C GLY A 169 0.18 16.84 -4.47
N LYS A 170 0.66 18.00 -4.03
CA LYS A 170 2.07 18.39 -4.19
C LYS A 170 2.97 17.56 -3.26
N PHE A 171 2.55 17.36 -2.01
CA PHE A 171 3.29 16.55 -1.03
C PHE A 171 3.45 15.08 -1.47
N VAL A 172 2.42 14.47 -2.07
CA VAL A 172 2.51 13.08 -2.55
C VAL A 172 3.55 12.94 -3.67
N LEU A 173 3.53 13.85 -4.66
CA LEU A 173 4.51 13.81 -5.75
C LEU A 173 5.94 14.02 -5.25
N ASP A 174 6.16 14.93 -4.31
CA ASP A 174 7.49 15.19 -3.78
C ASP A 174 8.01 14.02 -2.93
N ARG A 175 7.15 13.35 -2.15
CA ARG A 175 7.52 12.11 -1.45
C ARG A 175 7.81 10.95 -2.42
N LEU A 176 7.01 10.79 -3.48
CA LEU A 176 7.27 9.78 -4.52
C LEU A 176 8.60 10.01 -5.24
N LYS A 177 8.92 11.27 -5.57
CA LYS A 177 10.24 11.63 -6.12
C LYS A 177 11.37 11.22 -5.16
N GLY A 178 11.20 11.49 -3.87
CA GLY A 178 12.16 11.07 -2.84
C GLY A 178 12.34 9.54 -2.83
N CYS A 179 11.26 8.77 -2.93
CA CYS A 179 11.36 7.31 -3.05
C CYS A 179 12.11 6.87 -4.32
N TRP A 180 11.89 7.53 -5.45
CA TRP A 180 12.56 7.19 -6.72
C TRP A 180 14.04 7.59 -6.77
N GLN A 181 14.50 8.44 -5.87
CA GLN A 181 15.92 8.79 -5.75
C GLN A 181 16.72 7.74 -4.95
N VAL A 182 16.04 6.81 -4.29
CA VAL A 182 16.69 5.76 -3.50
C VAL A 182 16.99 4.56 -4.37
N GLU A 183 18.27 4.29 -4.57
CA GLU A 183 18.71 3.10 -5.30
C GLU A 183 18.46 1.83 -4.46
N PRO A 184 17.75 0.82 -5.00
CA PRO A 184 17.54 -0.43 -4.30
C PRO A 184 18.83 -1.24 -4.21
N SER A 185 19.06 -1.88 -3.06
CA SER A 185 20.22 -2.77 -2.92
C SER A 185 20.12 -3.96 -3.86
N SER A 186 21.26 -4.44 -4.36
CA SER A 186 21.33 -5.61 -5.25
C SER A 186 20.64 -6.86 -4.67
N GLY A 187 20.71 -7.05 -3.35
CA GLY A 187 19.99 -8.11 -2.64
C GLY A 187 18.47 -7.95 -2.68
N LEU A 188 17.95 -6.72 -2.56
CA LEU A 188 16.52 -6.44 -2.68
C LEU A 188 16.04 -6.67 -4.12
N VAL A 189 16.80 -6.19 -5.11
CA VAL A 189 16.51 -6.42 -6.54
C VAL A 189 16.46 -7.93 -6.84
N ALA A 190 17.47 -8.69 -6.40
CA ALA A 190 17.49 -10.13 -6.61
C ALA A 190 16.29 -10.86 -5.97
N ARG A 191 15.87 -10.46 -4.76
CA ARG A 191 14.65 -11.01 -4.12
C ARG A 191 13.39 -10.65 -4.92
N TYR A 192 13.30 -9.42 -5.40
CA TYR A 192 12.17 -8.95 -6.20
C TYR A 192 12.05 -9.78 -7.49
N CYS A 193 13.13 -9.90 -8.26
CA CYS A 193 13.16 -10.66 -9.52
C CYS A 193 12.84 -12.15 -9.35
N ARG A 194 13.17 -12.76 -8.19
CA ARG A 194 12.80 -14.16 -7.89
C ARG A 194 11.32 -14.35 -7.56
N SER A 195 10.65 -13.31 -7.06
CA SER A 195 9.30 -13.40 -6.51
C SER A 195 8.24 -12.74 -7.38
N HIS A 196 8.65 -11.99 -8.41
CA HIS A 196 7.76 -11.29 -9.33
C HIS A 196 8.23 -11.51 -10.77
N PRO A 197 7.31 -11.81 -11.70
CA PRO A 197 7.65 -11.90 -13.11
C PRO A 197 8.01 -10.52 -13.64
N LEU A 198 9.17 -10.43 -14.29
CA LEU A 198 9.64 -9.21 -14.95
C LEU A 198 8.77 -8.87 -16.15
N LEU A 199 8.86 -7.65 -16.67
CA LEU A 199 7.99 -7.18 -17.76
C LEU A 199 8.06 -8.12 -18.98
N HIS A 200 9.26 -8.49 -19.41
CA HIS A 200 9.45 -9.42 -20.53
C HIS A 200 8.84 -10.82 -20.26
N GLN A 201 8.78 -11.26 -19.00
CA GLN A 201 8.18 -12.56 -18.62
C GLN A 201 6.66 -12.51 -18.58
N ARG A 202 6.07 -11.32 -18.48
CA ARG A 202 4.62 -11.10 -18.44
C ARG A 202 4.01 -10.95 -19.83
N LEU A 203 4.82 -10.58 -20.82
CA LEU A 203 4.41 -10.45 -22.21
C LEU A 203 4.43 -11.84 -22.85
N SER A 204 3.33 -12.22 -23.52
CA SER A 204 3.25 -13.49 -24.24
C SER A 204 2.63 -13.32 -25.62
N PRO A 205 2.98 -14.18 -26.59
CA PRO A 205 2.35 -14.14 -27.92
C PRO A 205 0.83 -14.25 -27.88
N GLY A 206 0.29 -15.06 -26.96
CA GLY A 206 -1.17 -15.19 -26.76
C GLY A 206 -1.86 -13.90 -26.31
N MET A 207 -1.13 -12.91 -25.79
CA MET A 207 -1.68 -11.57 -25.58
C MET A 207 -1.96 -10.86 -26.90
N LEU A 208 -1.06 -10.98 -27.88
CA LEU A 208 -1.21 -10.39 -29.21
C LEU A 208 -2.34 -11.06 -29.99
N GLU A 209 -2.47 -12.39 -29.88
CA GLU A 209 -3.59 -13.14 -30.48
C GLU A 209 -4.95 -12.66 -29.94
N ARG A 210 -5.05 -12.45 -28.63
CA ARG A 210 -6.27 -11.91 -28.00
C ARG A 210 -6.57 -10.48 -28.45
N LEU A 211 -5.55 -9.65 -28.64
CA LEU A 211 -5.72 -8.29 -29.18
C LEU A 211 -6.19 -8.35 -30.64
N ALA A 212 -5.58 -9.19 -31.47
CA ALA A 212 -5.97 -9.37 -32.88
C ALA A 212 -7.42 -9.87 -33.03
N ALA A 213 -7.93 -10.66 -32.08
CA ALA A 213 -9.28 -11.20 -32.11
C ALA A 213 -10.39 -10.16 -31.85
N VAL A 214 -10.07 -9.04 -31.20
CA VAL A 214 -11.06 -7.99 -30.86
C VAL A 214 -10.96 -6.75 -31.72
N VAL A 215 -9.87 -6.59 -32.48
CA VAL A 215 -9.67 -5.45 -33.37
C VAL A 215 -10.48 -5.64 -34.65
N THR A 216 -11.32 -4.65 -34.94
CA THR A 216 -12.14 -4.58 -36.15
C THR A 216 -11.58 -3.62 -37.19
N ASP A 217 -10.77 -2.65 -36.76
CA ASP A 217 -10.16 -1.66 -37.64
C ASP A 217 -8.91 -2.23 -38.36
N PRO A 218 -8.84 -2.14 -39.70
CA PRO A 218 -7.69 -2.61 -40.45
C PRO A 218 -6.35 -1.94 -40.10
N VAL A 219 -6.37 -0.68 -39.65
CA VAL A 219 -5.15 0.05 -39.27
C VAL A 219 -4.63 -0.41 -37.91
N GLU A 220 -5.51 -0.57 -36.93
CA GLU A 220 -5.12 -1.19 -35.65
C GLU A 220 -4.61 -2.62 -35.82
N ARG A 221 -5.18 -3.37 -36.77
CA ARG A 221 -4.74 -4.73 -37.08
C ARG A 221 -3.32 -4.76 -37.65
N SER A 222 -2.96 -3.83 -38.53
CA SER A 222 -1.60 -3.74 -39.06
C SER A 222 -0.58 -3.37 -37.97
N HIS A 223 -0.94 -2.52 -37.01
CA HIS A 223 -0.08 -2.23 -35.84
C HIS A 223 0.16 -3.48 -34.97
N ILE A 224 -0.84 -4.34 -34.79
CA ILE A 224 -0.67 -5.60 -34.05
C ILE A 224 0.24 -6.56 -34.81
N GLU A 225 0.11 -6.66 -36.13
CA GLU A 225 0.97 -7.49 -36.97
C GLU A 225 2.42 -6.99 -36.95
N GLU A 226 2.64 -5.67 -37.01
CA GLU A 226 3.96 -5.06 -36.84
C GLU A 226 4.55 -5.37 -35.46
N LEU A 227 3.77 -5.18 -34.38
CA LEU A 227 4.20 -5.52 -33.03
C LEU A 227 4.53 -7.01 -32.88
N ALA A 228 3.73 -7.90 -33.50
CA ALA A 228 3.98 -9.34 -33.50
C ALA A 228 5.27 -9.70 -34.22
N SER A 229 5.57 -9.03 -35.33
CA SER A 229 6.80 -9.26 -36.11
C SER A 229 8.06 -8.90 -35.33
N ARG A 230 7.99 -7.89 -34.46
CA ARG A 230 9.12 -7.40 -33.64
C ARG A 230 9.10 -7.94 -32.21
N PHE A 231 8.16 -8.81 -31.88
CA PHE A 231 7.89 -9.19 -30.49
C PHE A 231 9.10 -9.83 -29.81
N GLN A 232 9.82 -10.73 -30.49
CA GLN A 232 11.01 -11.37 -29.93
C GLN A 232 12.16 -10.40 -29.70
N GLU A 233 12.38 -9.46 -30.63
CA GLU A 233 13.39 -8.40 -30.47
C GLU A 233 13.08 -7.54 -29.24
N LEU A 234 11.82 -7.14 -29.07
CA LEU A 234 11.37 -6.37 -27.92
C LEU A 234 11.58 -7.14 -26.60
N LEU A 235 11.34 -8.45 -26.57
CA LEU A 235 11.60 -9.26 -25.37
C LEU A 235 13.09 -9.27 -24.99
N VAL A 236 13.98 -9.36 -26.00
CA VAL A 236 15.43 -9.31 -25.78
C VAL A 236 15.86 -7.95 -25.26
N GLU A 237 15.38 -6.86 -25.86
CA GLU A 237 15.67 -5.49 -25.41
C GLU A 237 15.18 -5.27 -23.97
N LEU A 238 13.95 -5.67 -23.66
CA LEU A 238 13.37 -5.55 -22.31
C LEU A 238 14.13 -6.37 -21.26
N ASN A 239 14.75 -7.48 -21.65
CA ASN A 239 15.59 -8.28 -20.75
C ASN A 239 16.96 -7.63 -20.49
N ASN A 240 17.43 -6.76 -21.38
CA ASN A 240 18.71 -6.07 -21.26
C ASN A 240 18.61 -4.69 -20.59
N LEU A 241 17.39 -4.22 -20.29
CA LEU A 241 17.21 -2.96 -19.57
C LEU A 241 17.82 -3.04 -18.16
N PRO A 242 18.42 -1.94 -17.67
CA PRO A 242 18.89 -1.88 -16.30
C PRO A 242 17.71 -2.05 -15.33
N TRP A 243 17.97 -2.77 -14.23
CA TRP A 243 17.02 -3.03 -13.14
C TRP A 243 17.03 -1.92 -12.11
#